data_AF-A0A7J6BP97-F1
#
_entry.id   AF-A0A7J6BP97-F1
#
_cell.length_a   1.000
_cell.length_b   1.000
_cell.length_c   1.000
_cell.angle_alpha   90.00
_cell.angle_beta   90.00
_cell.angle_gamma   90.00
#
_symmetry.space_group_name_H-M   'P 1'
#
loop_
_entity.id
_entity.type
_entity.pdbx_description
1 polymer ?
#
loop_
_entity_poly.entity_id
_entity_poly.type
_entity_poly.pdbx_seq_one_letter_code
_entity_poly.pdbx_strand_id
1 'polypeptide(L)'
;MSIIMSVSALLSALLLLASTASAAHFYGGSMTFDPRKNPDGSYRVDIRFKEAYHSCSMGDSWSCGSGNCGSRSTYVSGRLDNSPNGGGWCQTEGVMTRTVSNNSPFQLHKSSCCWIYNTVSNGGNWRLLTHIDLGERSDTSKPNRSPVATTLPIVRS
;
A
#
# COMPACT_ATOMS: atom_id res chain seq x y z
N MET A 1 -19.21 -45.15 -0.98
CA MET A 1 -17.91 -44.75 -1.56
C MET A 1 -18.01 -43.59 -2.57
N SER A 2 -19.14 -43.40 -3.27
CA SER A 2 -19.28 -42.34 -4.30
C SER A 2 -19.47 -40.91 -3.78
N ILE A 3 -20.02 -40.70 -2.57
CA ILE A 3 -20.24 -39.34 -2.01
C ILE A 3 -18.90 -38.70 -1.59
N ILE A 4 -17.98 -39.48 -1.01
CA ILE A 4 -16.67 -39.00 -0.56
C ILE A 4 -15.79 -38.58 -1.76
N MET A 5 -15.84 -39.32 -2.87
CA MET A 5 -15.12 -38.99 -4.11
C MET A 5 -15.59 -37.65 -4.73
N SER A 6 -16.88 -37.34 -4.63
CA SER A 6 -17.47 -36.09 -5.13
C SER A 6 -17.02 -34.87 -4.31
N VAL A 7 -16.96 -35.00 -2.99
CA VAL A 7 -16.47 -33.92 -2.11
C VAL A 7 -14.98 -33.69 -2.29
N SER A 8 -14.17 -34.74 -2.41
CA SER A 8 -12.73 -34.61 -2.64
C SER A 8 -12.41 -33.95 -3.99
N ALA A 9 -13.15 -34.29 -5.05
CA ALA A 9 -12.98 -33.67 -6.38
C ALA A 9 -13.38 -32.19 -6.37
N LEU A 10 -14.51 -31.85 -5.73
CA LEU A 10 -14.94 -30.46 -5.56
C LEU A 10 -13.95 -29.66 -4.72
N LEU A 11 -13.46 -30.22 -3.61
CA LEU A 11 -12.46 -29.58 -2.76
C LEU A 11 -11.15 -29.37 -3.51
N SER A 12 -10.72 -30.35 -4.30
CA SER A 12 -9.52 -30.24 -5.14
C SER A 12 -9.67 -29.18 -6.22
N ALA A 13 -10.83 -29.11 -6.88
CA ALA A 13 -11.14 -28.07 -7.86
C ALA A 13 -11.18 -26.67 -7.21
N LEU A 14 -11.76 -26.54 -6.01
CA LEU A 14 -11.78 -25.29 -5.24
C LEU A 14 -10.38 -24.86 -4.79
N LEU A 15 -9.54 -25.80 -4.36
CA LEU A 15 -8.14 -25.55 -4.01
C LEU A 15 -7.31 -25.13 -5.23
N LEU A 16 -7.52 -25.76 -6.40
CA LEU A 16 -6.89 -25.33 -7.65
C LEU A 16 -7.33 -23.92 -8.05
N LEU A 17 -8.63 -23.61 -7.97
CA LEU A 17 -9.16 -22.27 -8.24
C LEU A 17 -8.51 -21.21 -7.32
N ALA A 18 -8.38 -21.51 -6.03
CA ALA A 18 -7.72 -20.63 -5.07
C ALA A 18 -6.23 -20.42 -5.39
N SER A 19 -5.53 -21.47 -5.88
CA SER A 19 -4.11 -21.38 -6.26
C SER A 19 -3.83 -20.57 -7.54
N THR A 20 -4.85 -20.32 -8.38
CA THR A 20 -4.69 -19.55 -9.63
C THR A 20 -4.84 -18.04 -9.46
N ALA A 21 -5.24 -17.57 -8.28
CA ALA A 21 -5.39 -16.15 -7.99
C ALA A 21 -4.02 -15.51 -7.68
N SER A 22 -3.19 -15.30 -8.71
CA SER A 22 -1.95 -14.54 -8.57
C SER A 22 -2.20 -13.05 -8.79
N ALA A 23 -1.59 -12.22 -7.96
CA ALA A 23 -1.59 -10.80 -8.19
C ALA A 23 -0.73 -10.45 -9.41
N ALA A 24 -1.22 -9.58 -10.29
CA ALA A 24 -0.58 -9.24 -11.56
C ALA A 24 0.76 -8.52 -11.37
N HIS A 25 0.75 -7.44 -10.60
CA HIS A 25 1.91 -6.57 -10.44
C HIS A 25 2.06 -6.01 -9.04
N PHE A 26 1.00 -5.89 -8.24
CA PHE A 26 1.05 -5.32 -6.90
C PHE A 26 0.59 -6.34 -5.85
N TYR A 27 1.48 -6.65 -4.90
CA TYR A 27 1.24 -7.63 -3.84
C TYR A 27 0.74 -7.00 -2.55
N GLY A 28 0.90 -5.69 -2.40
CA GLY A 28 0.41 -4.94 -1.25
C GLY A 28 1.38 -3.86 -0.82
N GLY A 29 0.95 -3.06 0.13
CA GLY A 29 1.77 -2.01 0.70
C GLY A 29 1.20 -1.45 1.99
N SER A 30 2.03 -0.70 2.70
CA SER A 30 1.67 -0.01 3.93
C SER A 30 2.23 1.41 3.90
N MET A 31 1.57 2.30 4.64
CA MET A 31 2.00 3.68 4.81
C MET A 31 1.90 4.08 6.28
N THR A 32 2.92 4.79 6.73
CA THR A 32 3.00 5.41 8.06
C THR A 32 3.26 6.89 7.87
N PHE A 33 2.77 7.69 8.80
CA PHE A 33 2.93 9.14 8.79
C PHE A 33 3.33 9.64 10.18
N ASP A 34 4.24 10.61 10.16
CA ASP A 34 4.71 11.30 11.34
C ASP A 34 4.66 12.82 11.12
N PRO A 35 3.71 13.52 11.76
CA PRO A 35 3.56 14.96 11.58
C PRO A 35 4.33 15.78 12.60
N ARG A 36 4.65 17.00 12.19
CA ARG A 36 5.22 18.08 13.00
C ARG A 36 4.48 19.36 12.69
N LYS A 37 3.99 20.03 13.73
CA LYS A 37 3.37 21.35 13.62
C LYS A 37 4.48 22.40 13.52
N ASN A 38 4.39 23.26 12.52
CA ASN A 38 5.29 24.38 12.32
C ASN A 38 4.79 25.60 13.12
N PRO A 39 5.67 26.58 13.43
CA PRO A 39 5.28 27.79 14.16
C PRO A 39 4.20 28.64 13.49
N ASP A 40 4.09 28.55 12.15
CA ASP A 40 3.08 29.23 11.34
C ASP A 40 1.71 28.54 11.36
N GLY A 41 1.57 27.44 12.09
CA GLY A 41 0.34 26.63 12.19
C GLY A 41 0.17 25.58 11.09
N SER A 42 1.06 25.55 10.08
CA SER A 42 1.09 24.49 9.08
C SER A 42 1.65 23.19 9.65
N TYR A 43 1.47 22.08 8.93
CA TYR A 43 1.97 20.78 9.33
C TYR A 43 2.90 20.22 8.27
N ARG A 44 4.11 19.86 8.71
CA ARG A 44 5.03 19.03 7.94
C ARG A 44 4.75 17.56 8.29
N VAL A 45 4.38 16.76 7.31
CA VAL A 45 4.08 15.33 7.47
C VAL A 45 5.15 14.51 6.77
N ASP A 46 5.94 13.78 7.54
CA ASP A 46 6.91 12.81 7.02
C ASP A 46 6.20 11.47 6.84
N ILE A 47 6.16 10.98 5.62
CA ILE A 47 5.41 9.80 5.22
C ILE A 47 6.40 8.74 4.75
N ARG A 48 6.24 7.52 5.26
CA ARG A 48 7.03 6.35 4.85
C ARG A 48 6.09 5.28 4.35
N PHE A 49 6.42 4.68 3.22
CA PHE A 49 5.61 3.61 2.65
C PHE A 49 6.51 2.47 2.17
N LYS A 50 5.99 1.26 2.29
CA LYS A 50 6.63 0.03 1.83
C LYS A 50 5.68 -0.69 0.91
N GLU A 51 6.18 -1.16 -0.22
CA GLU A 51 5.36 -1.75 -1.27
C GLU A 51 6.02 -3.01 -1.81
N ALA A 52 5.20 -3.96 -2.26
CA ALA A 52 5.65 -5.18 -2.89
C ALA A 52 4.99 -5.36 -4.26
N TYR A 53 5.80 -5.76 -5.22
CA TYR A 53 5.42 -5.90 -6.62
C TYR A 53 5.91 -7.23 -7.20
N HIS A 54 5.39 -7.60 -8.36
CA HIS A 54 5.94 -8.67 -9.18
C HIS A 54 7.33 -8.32 -9.79
N SER A 55 7.56 -7.04 -10.09
CA SER A 55 8.83 -6.55 -10.68
C SER A 55 9.21 -5.17 -10.12
N CYS A 56 10.49 -4.82 -10.20
CA CYS A 56 11.01 -3.55 -9.70
C CYS A 56 10.93 -2.39 -10.70
N SER A 57 10.32 -2.61 -11.87
CA SER A 57 10.05 -1.55 -12.84
C SER A 57 8.79 -0.75 -12.52
N MET A 58 8.05 -1.14 -11.46
CA MET A 58 6.81 -0.52 -11.06
C MET A 58 7.08 0.77 -10.28
N GLY A 59 6.27 1.80 -10.53
CA GLY A 59 6.42 3.12 -9.94
C GLY A 59 5.78 3.24 -8.56
N ASP A 60 6.46 3.96 -7.67
CA ASP A 60 6.08 4.17 -6.27
C ASP A 60 5.12 5.39 -6.06
N SER A 61 4.46 5.91 -7.09
CA SER A 61 3.75 7.20 -7.01
C SER A 61 2.42 7.14 -6.25
N TRP A 62 2.21 8.14 -5.36
CA TRP A 62 0.99 8.34 -4.57
C TRP A 62 0.28 9.65 -4.93
N SER A 63 -1.03 9.58 -5.09
CA SER A 63 -1.90 10.68 -5.51
C SER A 63 -2.78 11.19 -4.36
N CYS A 64 -3.19 12.46 -4.41
CA CYS A 64 -4.18 12.99 -3.49
C CYS A 64 -5.56 12.42 -3.84
N GLY A 65 -6.22 11.78 -2.89
CA GLY A 65 -7.54 11.17 -3.07
C GLY A 65 -8.70 12.03 -2.59
N SER A 66 -8.54 12.69 -1.46
CA SER A 66 -9.55 13.60 -0.88
C SER A 66 -8.89 14.57 0.11
N GLY A 67 -9.57 15.68 0.38
CA GLY A 67 -9.07 16.76 1.24
C GLY A 67 -7.93 17.56 0.60
N ASN A 68 -7.21 18.32 1.42
CA ASN A 68 -6.03 19.08 0.98
C ASN A 68 -4.75 18.34 1.35
N CYS A 69 -4.14 17.65 0.38
CA CYS A 69 -2.88 16.94 0.60
C CYS A 69 -1.63 17.84 0.56
N GLY A 70 -1.81 19.15 0.38
CA GLY A 70 -0.74 20.14 0.38
C GLY A 70 0.31 19.94 -0.72
N SER A 71 1.45 20.58 -0.53
CA SER A 71 2.59 20.47 -1.45
C SER A 71 3.52 19.33 -1.02
N ARG A 72 4.07 18.62 -2.01
CA ARG A 72 5.12 17.60 -1.78
C ARG A 72 6.48 18.27 -1.91
N SER A 73 7.28 18.23 -0.85
CA SER A 73 8.59 18.89 -0.80
C SER A 73 9.75 17.93 -1.03
N THR A 74 9.60 16.66 -0.66
CA THR A 74 10.61 15.61 -0.90
C THR A 74 9.93 14.32 -1.32
N TYR A 75 10.64 13.53 -2.12
CA TYR A 75 10.23 12.19 -2.51
C TYR A 75 11.49 11.38 -2.86
N VAL A 76 11.74 10.32 -2.12
CA VAL A 76 12.82 9.37 -2.39
C VAL A 76 12.22 7.98 -2.28
N SER A 77 12.43 7.14 -3.28
CA SER A 77 12.09 5.73 -3.19
C SER A 77 13.23 4.86 -3.71
N GLY A 78 13.31 3.64 -3.20
CA GLY A 78 14.38 2.71 -3.50
C GLY A 78 13.94 1.28 -3.34
N ARG A 79 14.68 0.39 -4.00
CA ARG A 79 14.52 -1.06 -3.92
C ARG A 79 15.16 -1.55 -2.62
N LEU A 80 14.41 -2.33 -1.86
CA LEU A 80 14.91 -3.01 -0.67
C LEU A 80 15.46 -4.39 -1.02
N ASP A 81 14.66 -5.18 -1.72
CA ASP A 81 14.99 -6.56 -2.06
C ASP A 81 14.18 -7.04 -3.28
N ASN A 82 14.59 -8.14 -3.89
CA ASN A 82 14.01 -8.66 -5.12
C ASN A 82 14.43 -10.08 -5.44
N SER A 83 13.70 -10.72 -6.35
CA SER A 83 14.14 -11.98 -6.92
C SER A 83 15.46 -11.85 -7.70
N PRO A 84 16.38 -12.84 -7.64
CA PRO A 84 17.70 -12.76 -8.29
C PRO A 84 17.65 -12.43 -9.78
N ASN A 85 16.59 -12.86 -10.48
CA ASN A 85 16.40 -12.66 -11.91
C ASN A 85 15.55 -11.43 -12.25
N GLY A 86 15.18 -10.62 -11.25
CA GLY A 86 14.41 -9.37 -11.43
C GLY A 86 12.91 -9.54 -11.73
N GLY A 87 12.39 -10.78 -11.79
CA GLY A 87 10.97 -11.09 -11.95
C GLY A 87 10.45 -12.08 -10.91
N GLY A 88 9.17 -11.95 -10.53
CA GLY A 88 8.51 -12.82 -9.56
C GLY A 88 8.25 -12.16 -8.21
N TRP A 89 9.13 -11.26 -7.75
CA TRP A 89 8.83 -10.34 -6.64
C TRP A 89 9.86 -9.22 -6.53
N CYS A 90 9.44 -8.10 -5.96
CA CYS A 90 10.23 -6.92 -5.65
C CYS A 90 9.66 -6.21 -4.43
N GLN A 91 10.53 -5.65 -3.59
CA GLN A 91 10.14 -4.80 -2.48
C GLN A 91 10.78 -3.41 -2.62
N THR A 92 9.97 -2.37 -2.41
CA THR A 92 10.41 -0.98 -2.42
C THR A 92 10.03 -0.29 -1.11
N GLU A 93 10.81 0.71 -0.75
CA GLU A 93 10.49 1.65 0.33
C GLU A 93 10.67 3.06 -0.18
N GLY A 94 9.75 3.93 0.22
CA GLY A 94 9.81 5.34 -0.09
C GLY A 94 9.49 6.22 1.09
N VAL A 95 10.08 7.40 1.06
CA VAL A 95 9.86 8.48 2.01
C VAL A 95 9.45 9.72 1.23
N MET A 96 8.40 10.38 1.68
CA MET A 96 8.00 11.68 1.15
C MET A 96 7.60 12.62 2.27
N THR A 97 7.86 13.91 2.08
CA THR A 97 7.37 14.94 2.98
C THR A 97 6.28 15.75 2.28
N ARG A 98 5.19 16.01 3.00
CA ARG A 98 4.14 16.94 2.59
C ARG A 98 4.00 18.08 3.58
N THR A 99 3.69 19.27 3.08
CA THR A 99 3.32 20.42 3.91
C THR A 99 1.87 20.78 3.65
N VAL A 100 1.04 20.73 4.69
CA VAL A 100 -0.39 21.08 4.65
C VAL A 100 -0.66 22.28 5.55
N SER A 101 -1.65 23.10 5.19
CA SER A 101 -1.90 24.40 5.86
C SER A 101 -2.59 24.29 7.22
N ASN A 102 -3.25 23.18 7.52
CA ASN A 102 -3.99 22.98 8.76
C ASN A 102 -4.03 21.48 9.12
N ASN A 103 -4.77 21.13 10.19
CA ASN A 103 -4.92 19.76 10.67
C ASN A 103 -6.13 19.01 10.08
N SER A 104 -6.78 19.54 9.05
CA SER A 104 -7.93 18.86 8.43
C SER A 104 -7.48 17.53 7.84
N PRO A 105 -8.28 16.46 7.98
CA PRO A 105 -7.91 15.16 7.47
C PRO A 105 -7.84 15.17 5.94
N PHE A 106 -6.90 14.39 5.40
CA PHE A 106 -6.75 14.20 3.96
C PHE A 106 -6.42 12.75 3.64
N GLN A 107 -6.55 12.38 2.38
CA GLN A 107 -6.34 11.01 1.93
C GLN A 107 -5.33 10.95 0.81
N LEU A 108 -4.34 10.09 0.97
CA LEU A 108 -3.48 9.67 -0.13
C LEU A 108 -3.97 8.32 -0.65
N HIS A 109 -3.80 8.12 -1.95
CA HIS A 109 -4.09 6.85 -2.55
C HIS A 109 -3.09 6.48 -3.62
N LYS A 110 -2.99 5.18 -3.82
CA LYS A 110 -2.37 4.58 -4.98
C LYS A 110 -3.39 3.64 -5.60
N SER A 111 -3.49 3.65 -6.91
CA SER A 111 -4.42 2.79 -7.62
C SER A 111 -3.82 2.33 -8.92
N SER A 112 -4.20 1.13 -9.32
CA SER A 112 -3.88 0.60 -10.64
C SER A 112 -4.93 -0.44 -11.03
N CYS A 113 -4.90 -0.80 -12.30
CA CYS A 113 -5.41 -2.08 -12.77
C CYS A 113 -4.20 -3.00 -12.93
N CYS A 114 -4.28 -4.33 -12.93
CA CYS A 114 -5.33 -5.22 -12.46
C CYS A 114 -4.80 -5.88 -11.20
N TRP A 115 -5.58 -6.15 -10.16
CA TRP A 115 -5.10 -6.92 -9.02
C TRP A 115 -4.74 -8.31 -9.52
N ILE A 116 -5.60 -8.96 -10.33
CA ILE A 116 -5.42 -10.33 -10.80
C ILE A 116 -5.46 -10.33 -12.33
N TYR A 117 -4.47 -10.98 -12.97
CA TYR A 117 -4.63 -11.44 -14.36
C TYR A 117 -5.24 -12.84 -14.32
N ASN A 118 -6.46 -13.01 -14.81
CA ASN A 118 -7.03 -14.34 -15.04
C ASN A 118 -7.15 -14.57 -16.56
N THR A 119 -7.06 -15.83 -17.00
CA THR A 119 -7.29 -16.33 -18.36
C THR A 119 -8.51 -15.77 -19.10
N VAL A 120 -9.51 -15.19 -18.40
CA VAL A 120 -10.76 -14.70 -18.99
C VAL A 120 -10.87 -13.17 -19.03
N SER A 121 -10.17 -12.41 -18.16
CA SER A 121 -10.25 -10.93 -18.18
C SER A 121 -9.13 -10.20 -17.43
N ASN A 122 -8.93 -8.93 -17.79
CA ASN A 122 -8.12 -7.93 -17.07
C ASN A 122 -8.92 -7.30 -15.91
N GLY A 123 -9.41 -8.14 -15.00
CA GLY A 123 -10.32 -7.74 -13.93
C GLY A 123 -9.64 -7.27 -12.64
N GLY A 124 -10.35 -6.44 -11.88
CA GLY A 124 -9.97 -6.06 -10.51
C GLY A 124 -9.11 -4.80 -10.45
N ASN A 125 -9.75 -3.63 -10.37
CA ASN A 125 -9.02 -2.43 -9.97
C ASN A 125 -8.67 -2.54 -8.49
N TRP A 126 -7.45 -2.13 -8.13
CA TRP A 126 -7.06 -2.03 -6.73
C TRP A 126 -6.80 -0.58 -6.36
N ARG A 127 -7.06 -0.28 -5.09
CA ARG A 127 -6.75 1.03 -4.51
C ARG A 127 -6.26 0.83 -3.10
N LEU A 128 -5.04 1.31 -2.84
CA LEU A 128 -4.49 1.45 -1.50
C LEU A 128 -4.80 2.86 -1.02
N LEU A 129 -5.41 2.96 0.15
CA LEU A 129 -5.90 4.21 0.74
C LEU A 129 -5.20 4.46 2.08
N THR A 130 -4.76 5.69 2.30
CA THR A 130 -4.23 6.12 3.60
C THR A 130 -4.95 7.39 4.00
N HIS A 131 -5.74 7.29 5.07
CA HIS A 131 -6.38 8.43 5.70
C HIS A 131 -5.42 9.01 6.74
N ILE A 132 -5.11 10.29 6.62
CA ILE A 132 -4.20 11.01 7.50
C ILE A 132 -5.03 12.04 8.25
N ASP A 133 -5.20 11.80 9.54
CA ASP A 133 -5.80 12.73 10.49
C ASP A 133 -4.69 13.34 11.33
N LEU A 134 -4.65 14.67 11.38
CA LEU A 134 -3.66 15.46 12.10
C LEU A 134 -4.24 16.13 13.35
N GLY A 135 -5.43 15.71 13.79
CA GLY A 135 -6.06 16.19 15.01
C GLY A 135 -5.12 16.16 16.21
N GLU A 136 -5.25 17.16 17.09
CA GLU A 136 -4.44 17.25 18.30
C GLU A 136 -5.03 16.36 19.40
N ARG A 137 -4.18 15.53 19.99
CA ARG A 137 -4.57 14.64 21.08
C ARG A 137 -4.72 15.42 22.38
N SER A 138 -5.80 15.20 23.11
CA SER A 138 -6.11 15.93 24.35
C SER A 138 -5.11 15.65 25.49
N ASP A 139 -4.47 14.49 25.50
CA ASP A 139 -3.54 14.06 26.55
C ASP A 139 -2.12 14.64 26.39
N THR A 140 -1.72 14.99 25.17
CA THR A 140 -0.34 15.36 24.82
C THR A 140 -0.23 16.67 24.07
N SER A 141 -1.35 17.22 23.60
CA SER A 141 -1.42 18.38 22.70
C SER A 141 -0.54 18.23 21.45
N LYS A 142 -0.29 16.98 21.04
CA LYS A 142 0.50 16.63 19.85
C LYS A 142 -0.43 16.13 18.75
N PRO A 143 -0.07 16.33 17.48
CA PRO A 143 -0.88 15.82 16.37
C PRO A 143 -0.86 14.29 16.35
N ASN A 144 -1.95 13.69 15.88
CA ASN A 144 -2.07 12.25 15.66
C ASN A 144 -0.95 11.73 14.74
N ARG A 145 -0.39 10.55 15.06
CA ARG A 145 0.67 9.90 14.26
C ARG A 145 0.39 8.42 14.12
N SER A 146 0.85 7.80 13.03
CA SER A 146 0.67 6.36 12.86
C SER A 146 1.57 5.56 13.82
N PRO A 147 1.16 4.36 14.27
CA PRO A 147 2.08 3.43 14.90
C PRO A 147 3.22 3.06 13.94
N VAL A 148 4.41 2.80 14.49
CA VAL A 148 5.56 2.37 13.69
C VAL A 148 5.35 0.92 13.27
N ALA A 149 5.09 0.70 11.98
CA ALA A 149 4.99 -0.62 11.39
C ALA A 149 6.25 -0.92 10.57
N THR A 150 7.01 -1.95 10.99
CA THR A 150 8.20 -2.41 10.25
C THR A 150 7.90 -3.59 9.33
N THR A 151 6.72 -4.21 9.46
CA THR A 151 6.30 -5.40 8.71
C THR A 151 6.44 -5.18 7.22
N LEU A 152 7.24 -6.04 6.58
CA LEU A 152 7.37 -6.07 5.14
C LEU A 152 6.13 -6.70 4.53
N PRO A 153 5.54 -6.12 3.46
CA PRO A 153 4.56 -6.82 2.65
C PRO A 153 5.29 -7.96 1.92
N ILE A 154 5.35 -9.13 2.55
CA ILE A 154 5.86 -10.36 1.93
C ILE A 154 4.65 -11.20 1.58
N VAL A 155 4.47 -11.46 0.29
CA VAL A 155 3.66 -12.58 -0.18
C VAL A 155 4.64 -13.59 -0.74
N ARG A 156 4.84 -14.70 -0.02
CA ARG A 156 5.45 -15.91 -0.59
C ARG A 156 4.29 -16.69 -1.21
N SER A 157 4.19 -16.69 -2.53
CA SER A 157 3.38 -17.68 -3.27
C SER A 157 4.16 -18.96 -3.44
#